data_AF-A0A099BB06-F1
#
_entry.id   AF-A0A099BB06-F1
#
_cell.length_a   1.000
_cell.length_b   1.000
_cell.length_c   1.000
_cell.angle_alpha   90.00
_cell.angle_beta   90.00
_cell.angle_gamma   90.00
#
_symmetry.space_group_name_H-M   'P 1'
#
loop_
_entity.id
_entity.type
_entity.pdbx_description
1 polymer ?
#
loop_
_entity_poly.entity_id
_entity_poly.type
_entity_poly.pdbx_seq_one_letter_code
_entity_poly.pdbx_strand_id
1 'polypeptide(L)' 'MRYKLMMCGFSAMCENMQEVRDRLKVIPVQRAELESSSCYVFDLHTAQTYYIIPQAQGWVIQDENGRAVDENLP' A
#
# COMPACT_ATOMS: atom_id res chain seq x y z
N MET A 1 -1.52 8.24 -13.75
CA MET A 1 -1.24 8.02 -12.31
C MET A 1 -2.57 7.91 -11.58
N ARG A 2 -2.92 6.71 -11.07
CA ARG A 2 -4.21 6.40 -10.45
C ARG A 2 -4.12 6.28 -8.93
N TYR A 3 -2.99 5.81 -8.41
CA TYR A 3 -2.83 5.47 -7.01
C TYR A 3 -1.79 6.35 -6.34
N LYS A 4 -2.10 6.85 -5.14
CA LYS A 4 -1.15 7.54 -4.27
C LYS A 4 -0.75 6.59 -3.14
N LEU A 5 0.50 6.13 -3.17
CA LEU A 5 1.11 5.33 -2.12
C LEU A 5 1.63 6.24 -1.01
N MET A 6 1.28 5.92 0.23
CA MET A 6 1.75 6.57 1.45
C MET A 6 2.40 5.51 2.34
N MET A 7 3.69 5.69 2.62
CA MET A 7 4.50 4.72 3.37
C MET A 7 5.44 5.48 4.29
N CYS A 8 5.44 5.21 5.61
CA CYS A 8 6.51 5.62 6.52
C CYS A 8 7.07 7.05 6.28
N GLY A 9 6.19 8.06 6.19
CA GLY A 9 6.58 9.46 6.01
C GLY A 9 6.92 9.91 4.58
N PHE A 10 6.86 9.02 3.58
CA PHE A 10 7.02 9.36 2.16
C PHE A 10 5.76 9.03 1.35
N SER A 11 5.64 9.69 0.20
CA SER A 11 4.55 9.47 -0.76
C SER A 11 5.09 9.24 -2.16
N ALA A 12 4.44 8.37 -2.93
CA ALA A 12 4.71 8.16 -4.35
C ALA A 12 3.40 8.09 -5.14
N MET A 13 3.43 8.59 -6.37
CA MET A 13 2.33 8.42 -7.32
C MET A 13 2.62 7.21 -8.19
N CYS A 14 1.61 6.37 -8.38
CA CYS A 14 1.69 5.11 -9.11
C CYS A 14 0.62 5.04 -10.20
N GLU A 15 0.97 4.44 -11.34
CA GLU A 15 0.06 4.29 -12.47
C GLU A 15 -1.01 3.24 -12.21
N ASN A 16 -0.64 2.12 -11.59
CA ASN A 16 -1.50 0.97 -11.35
C ASN A 16 -1.11 0.25 -10.04
N MET A 17 -1.88 -0.78 -9.67
CA MET A 17 -1.59 -1.59 -8.48
C MET A 17 -0.32 -2.43 -8.58
N GLN A 18 0.12 -2.78 -9.79
CA GLN A 18 1.36 -3.51 -9.97
C GLN A 18 2.56 -2.66 -9.52
N GLU A 19 2.60 -1.39 -9.91
CA GLU A 19 3.67 -0.48 -9.50
C GLU A 19 3.71 -0.26 -7.98
N VAL A 20 2.55 -0.17 -7.33
CA VAL A 20 2.49 -0.10 -5.86
C VAL A 20 3.11 -1.34 -5.23
N ARG A 21 2.76 -2.54 -5.72
CA ARG A 21 3.32 -3.80 -5.22
C ARG A 21 4.83 -3.88 -5.43
N ASP A 22 5.31 -3.47 -6.60
CA ASP A 22 6.74 -3.50 -6.91
C ASP A 22 7.54 -2.55 -6.00
N ARG A 23 6.97 -1.39 -5.65
CA ARG A 23 7.54 -0.51 -4.62
C ARG A 23 7.51 -1.14 -3.23
N LEU A 24 6.42 -1.81 -2.85
CA LEU A 24 6.33 -2.49 -1.55
C LEU A 24 7.36 -3.61 -1.40
N LYS A 25 7.67 -4.36 -2.46
CA LYS A 25 8.69 -5.43 -2.43
C LYS A 25 10.08 -4.95 -2.02
N VAL A 26 10.44 -3.70 -2.34
CA VAL A 26 11.77 -3.15 -2.03
C VAL A 26 11.82 -2.42 -0.68
N ILE A 27 10.67 -2.20 -0.03
CA ILE A 27 10.60 -1.52 1.26
C ILE A 27 10.68 -2.58 2.37
N PRO A 28 11.66 -2.52 3.28
CA PRO A 28 11.74 -3.46 4.39
C PRO A 28 10.56 -3.28 5.35
N VAL A 29 9.90 -4.38 5.72
CA VAL A 29 8.77 -4.41 6.66
C VAL A 29 9.12 -3.83 8.04
N GLN A 30 10.39 -3.94 8.45
CA GLN A 30 10.90 -3.38 9.71
C GLN A 30 10.76 -1.85 9.78
N ARG A 31 10.59 -1.16 8.63
CA ARG A 31 10.29 0.28 8.64
C ARG A 31 8.96 0.62 9.29
N ALA A 32 7.99 -0.31 9.35
CA ALA A 32 6.74 -0.09 10.09
C ALA A 32 6.96 0.05 11.60
N GLU A 33 8.01 -0.58 12.15
CA GLU A 33 8.29 -0.55 13.59
C GLU A 33 8.94 0.77 14.02
N LEU A 34 9.66 1.41 13.11
CA LEU A 34 10.37 2.67 13.35
C LEU A 34 9.47 3.90 13.21
N GLU A 35 8.40 3.80 12.42
CA GLU A 35 7.58 4.93 12.01
C GLU A 35 6.12 4.71 12.45
N SER A 36 5.59 5.60 13.29
CA SER A 36 4.21 5.52 13.81
C SER A 36 3.14 5.95 12.79
N SER A 37 3.52 6.26 11.55
CA SER A 37 2.61 6.75 10.52
C SER A 37 1.90 5.59 9.81
N SER A 38 0.58 5.71 9.64
CA SER A 38 -0.21 4.73 8.90
C SER A 38 0.23 4.63 7.44
N CYS A 39 0.40 3.40 6.95
CA CYS A 39 0.73 3.11 5.56
C CYS A 39 -0.55 2.76 4.79
N TYR A 40 -0.75 3.36 3.61
CA TYR A 40 -1.96 3.16 2.81
C TYR A 40 -1.75 3.51 1.33
N VAL A 41 -2.68 3.06 0.50
CA VAL A 41 -2.84 3.45 -0.90
C VAL A 41 -4.16 4.16 -1.05
N PHE A 42 -4.17 5.29 -1.74
CA PHE A 42 -5.39 5.99 -2.10
C PHE A 42 -5.63 5.92 -3.61
N ASP A 43 -6.77 5.39 -4.04
CA ASP A 43 -7.20 5.43 -5.44
C ASP A 43 -7.83 6.79 -5.74
N LEU A 44 -7.18 7.57 -6.59
CA LEU A 44 -7.58 8.93 -6.93
C LEU A 44 -8.84 8.98 -7.79
N HIS A 45 -9.24 7.86 -8.42
CA HIS A 45 -10.43 7.81 -9.27
C HIS A 45 -11.67 7.40 -8.47
N THR A 46 -11.52 6.45 -7.54
CA THR A 46 -12.64 5.90 -6.76
C THR A 46 -12.75 6.50 -5.36
N ALA A 47 -11.75 7.28 -4.93
CA ALA A 47 -11.58 7.77 -3.56
C ALA A 47 -11.51 6.65 -2.50
N GLN A 48 -11.23 5.41 -2.91
CA GLN A 48 -11.05 4.30 -1.98
C GLN A 48 -9.65 4.32 -1.36
N THR A 49 -9.60 3.96 -0.08
CA THR A 49 -8.36 3.80 0.67
C THR A 49 -8.13 2.33 0.96
N TYR A 50 -6.93 1.84 0.64
CA TYR A 50 -6.48 0.50 0.97
C TYR A 50 -5.37 0.59 2.00
N TYR A 51 -5.48 -0.15 3.09
CA TYR A 51 -4.51 -0.14 4.17
C TYR A 51 -3.34 -1.07 3.86
N ILE A 52 -2.14 -0.68 4.26
CA ILE A 52 -0.93 -1.48 4.07
C ILE A 52 -0.45 -1.96 5.43
N ILE A 53 -0.50 -3.26 5.66
CA ILE A 53 -0.19 -3.89 6.94
C ILE A 53 1.10 -4.70 6.82
N PRO A 54 2.05 -4.55 7.76
CA PRO A 54 3.25 -5.39 7.80
C PRO A 54 2.89 -6.84 8.15
N GLN A 55 3.45 -7.81 7.42
CA GLN A 55 3.37 -9.23 7.73
C GLN A 55 4.75 -9.91 7.59
N ALA A 56 4.86 -11.15 8.08
CA ALA A 56 6.12 -11.91 8.04
C ALA A 56 6.69 -12.09 6.62
N GLN A 57 5.81 -12.16 5.60
CA GLN A 57 6.16 -12.34 4.19
C GLN A 57 6.32 -11.04 3.41
N GLY A 58 6.20 -9.88 4.08
CA GLY A 58 6.24 -8.55 3.46
C GLY A 58 4.96 -7.75 3.75
N TRP A 59 4.67 -6.79 2.89
CA TRP A 59 3.52 -5.91 3.04
C TRP A 59 2.26 -6.51 2.41
N VAL A 60 1.14 -6.40 3.10
CA VAL A 60 -0.17 -6.82 2.59
C VAL A 60 -1.07 -5.60 2.45
N ILE A 61 -1.75 -5.50 1.31
CA ILE A 61 -2.74 -4.45 1.03
C ILE A 61 -4.13 -5.01 1.41
N GLN A 62 -4.91 -4.26 2.17
CA GLN A 62 -6.26 -4.62 2.61
C GLN A 62 -7.27 -3.55 2.23
N ASP A 63 -8.50 -3.96 1.90
CA ASP A 63 -9.63 -3.04 1.74
C ASP A 63 -10.17 -2.54 3.10
N GLU A 64 -11.21 -1.69 3.06
CA GLU A 64 -11.87 -1.18 4.27
C GLU A 64 -12.53 -2.26 5.13
N ASN A 65 -12.77 -3.45 4.58
CA ASN A 65 -13.32 -4.60 5.27
C ASN A 65 -12.23 -5.54 5.82
N GLY A 66 -10.94 -5.17 5.70
CA GLY A 66 -9.80 -5.98 6.13
C GLY A 66 -9.49 -7.16 5.21
N ARG A 67 -10.09 -7.23 4.01
CA ARG A 67 -9.84 -8.30 3.05
C ARG A 67 -8.58 -7.99 2.26
N ALA A 68 -7.71 -8.99 2.11
CA ALA A 68 -6.52 -8.85 1.29
C ALA A 68 -6.90 -8.55 -0.16
N VAL A 69 -6.25 -7.53 -0.73
CA VAL A 69 -6.41 -7.11 -2.11
C VAL A 69 -5.49 -7.95 -2.99
N ASP A 70 -6.08 -8.97 -3.61
CA ASP A 70 -5.37 -9.91 -4.47
C ASP A 70 -5.01 -9.31 -5.85
N GLU A 71 -4.23 -10.04 -6.65
CA GLU A 71 -3.61 -9.56 -7.90
C GLU A 71 -4.59 -9.11 -9.00
N ASN A 72 -5.89 -9.39 -8.83
CA ASN A 72 -6.96 -9.11 -9.81
C ASN A 72 -7.89 -7.94 -9.43
N LEU A 73 -7.34 -6.84 -8.88
CA LEU A 73 -8.14 -5.63 -8.69
C LEU A 73 -8.27 -4.88 -10.04
N PRO A 74 -9.49 -4.54 -10.51
CA PRO A 74 -9.72 -3.96 -11.84
C PRO A 74 -9.10 -2.56 -12.06
#